data_AF-A0A7S2XXH6-F1
#
_entry.id   AF-A0A7S2XXH6-F1
#
_cell.length_a   1.000
_cell.length_b   1.000
_cell.length_c   1.000
_cell.angle_alpha   90.00
_cell.angle_beta   90.00
_cell.angle_gamma   90.00
#
_symmetry.space_group_name_H-M   'P 1'
#
loop_
_entity.id
_entity.type
_entity.pdbx_description
1 polymer ?
#
loop_
_entity_poly.entity_id
_entity_poly.type
_entity_poly.pdbx_seq_one_letter_code
_entity_poly.pdbx_strand_id
1 'polypeptide(L)'
;MPKLQGANGTLNGKEPLGKHVNGNGANHNRAPYGSVGKQPRTKKVLRRTASTFWEDARKLSAGSVPQSIVVAAIVGIVCGVVAKYYYEVLEWFLEYFWKTLPEQVVIGYWPEWAYPLWIPLIGACMALGVGLSVKYLGEPGDLAFTIKAVHEKAYLGMHHCLPMLAASQCGIVGGGSLGPEAPLVAICASLGGFISRRIFKQTERNIVRKHTLMGMAGALAAFFGAPLGGSLFALEVNSRFGLEYFEHVVEAIFSGLVTLAVFRYCAGLPIGPIWTMTEVAVGPTDPKYVLFGMLLGLIGAGIAACFAKFHWKLMALFESQNLLDNKNAVWRALLGACGILTIGLFIPQTL
;
A
#
# COMPACT_ATOMS: atom_id res chain seq x y z
N MET A 1 -18.30 -13.05 -4.14
CA MET A 1 -18.22 -14.38 -4.79
C MET A 1 -19.13 -14.38 -6.00
N PRO A 2 -18.60 -14.58 -7.22
CA PRO A 2 -19.41 -15.01 -8.36
C PRO A 2 -19.09 -16.46 -8.76
N LYS A 3 -20.15 -17.19 -9.10
CA LYS A 3 -20.19 -18.61 -9.47
C LYS A 3 -19.57 -18.85 -10.85
N LEU A 4 -18.81 -19.93 -10.97
CA LEU A 4 -18.35 -20.52 -12.23
C LEU A 4 -19.48 -21.37 -12.81
N GLN A 5 -19.83 -21.13 -14.08
CA GLN A 5 -20.61 -22.06 -14.91
C GLN A 5 -19.66 -22.72 -15.91
N GLY A 6 -19.75 -24.06 -15.96
CA GLY A 6 -18.87 -24.92 -16.74
C GLY A 6 -19.26 -25.04 -18.21
N ALA A 7 -18.27 -25.43 -19.00
CA ALA A 7 -18.46 -25.96 -20.35
C ALA A 7 -17.86 -27.37 -20.38
N ASN A 8 -18.74 -28.35 -20.60
CA ASN A 8 -18.40 -29.74 -20.87
C ASN A 8 -17.84 -29.87 -22.30
N GLY A 9 -16.75 -30.60 -22.45
CA GLY A 9 -16.19 -31.05 -23.72
C GLY A 9 -15.65 -32.45 -23.58
N THR A 10 -16.45 -33.43 -24.02
CA THR A 10 -16.20 -34.87 -24.05
C THR A 10 -15.03 -35.24 -24.98
N LEU A 11 -14.13 -36.13 -24.53
CA LEU A 11 -13.33 -36.96 -25.42
C LEU A 11 -13.34 -38.42 -24.92
N ASN A 12 -14.04 -39.24 -25.71
CA ASN A 12 -14.04 -40.70 -25.69
C ASN A 12 -12.71 -41.24 -26.26
N GLY A 13 -12.21 -42.35 -25.70
CA GLY A 13 -11.11 -43.12 -26.29
C GLY A 13 -10.63 -44.23 -25.36
N LYS A 14 -11.28 -45.40 -25.45
CA LYS A 14 -10.96 -46.64 -24.71
C LYS A 14 -9.73 -47.36 -25.28
N GLU A 15 -8.88 -47.84 -24.36
CA GLU A 15 -8.21 -49.17 -24.28
C GLU A 15 -7.20 -49.66 -25.34
N PRO A 16 -6.37 -50.72 -25.08
CA PRO A 16 -6.10 -51.44 -23.81
C PRO A 16 -4.60 -51.70 -23.50
N LEU A 17 -4.37 -52.21 -22.27
CA LEU A 17 -3.15 -52.88 -21.81
C LEU A 17 -2.84 -54.18 -22.57
N GLY A 18 -1.54 -54.52 -22.67
CA GLY A 18 -1.11 -55.91 -22.66
C GLY A 18 0.26 -56.21 -23.29
N LYS A 19 1.23 -56.62 -22.45
CA LYS A 19 1.83 -57.97 -22.39
C LYS A 19 3.31 -57.94 -22.00
N HIS A 20 3.61 -58.55 -20.86
CA HIS A 20 4.91 -59.08 -20.49
C HIS A 20 5.27 -60.27 -21.39
N VAL A 21 6.49 -60.28 -21.92
CA VAL A 21 7.18 -61.50 -22.38
C VAL A 21 8.62 -61.44 -21.90
N ASN A 22 9.00 -62.47 -21.12
CA ASN A 22 10.35 -62.77 -20.67
C ASN A 22 11.07 -63.57 -21.77
N GLY A 23 12.37 -63.32 -21.99
CA GLY A 23 13.17 -64.11 -22.93
C GLY A 23 14.66 -63.79 -22.87
N ASN A 24 15.42 -64.70 -22.28
CA ASN A 24 16.89 -64.73 -22.18
C ASN A 24 17.61 -64.66 -23.53
N GLY A 25 18.82 -64.10 -23.53
CA GLY A 25 19.96 -64.71 -24.22
C GLY A 25 20.67 -63.89 -25.30
N ALA A 26 21.97 -63.69 -25.05
CA ALA A 26 23.06 -63.54 -26.01
C ALA A 26 23.33 -62.16 -26.66
N ASN A 27 24.41 -61.55 -26.16
CA ASN A 27 25.46 -60.83 -26.88
C ASN A 27 25.08 -60.10 -28.18
N HIS A 28 25.09 -58.76 -28.16
CA HIS A 28 25.62 -57.95 -29.26
C HIS A 28 26.12 -56.59 -28.75
N ASN A 29 27.40 -56.35 -29.01
CA ASN A 29 28.10 -55.07 -29.18
C ASN A 29 27.56 -53.82 -28.48
N ARG A 30 28.34 -53.31 -27.51
CA ARG A 30 28.24 -51.94 -27.01
C ARG A 30 28.44 -50.96 -28.18
N ALA A 31 27.36 -50.34 -28.63
CA ALA A 31 27.41 -49.10 -29.38
C ALA A 31 27.82 -47.96 -28.44
N PRO A 32 28.66 -47.00 -28.87
CA PRO A 32 29.03 -45.87 -28.05
C PRO A 32 27.80 -45.00 -27.80
N TYR A 33 27.68 -44.50 -26.57
CA TYR A 33 26.67 -43.53 -26.15
C TYR A 33 26.49 -42.45 -27.22
N GLY A 34 25.32 -42.45 -27.85
CA GLY A 34 24.91 -41.42 -28.79
C GLY A 34 25.02 -40.05 -28.12
N SER A 35 25.67 -39.14 -28.81
CA SER A 35 25.74 -37.73 -28.48
C SER A 35 24.35 -37.19 -28.17
N VAL A 36 24.07 -36.95 -26.89
CA VAL A 36 22.93 -36.13 -26.47
C VAL A 36 23.12 -34.78 -27.14
N GLY A 37 22.29 -34.51 -28.14
CA GLY A 37 22.31 -33.28 -28.91
C GLY A 37 22.37 -32.09 -27.96
N LYS A 38 23.39 -31.23 -28.16
CA LYS A 38 23.54 -29.94 -27.50
C LYS A 38 22.25 -29.15 -27.72
N GLN A 39 21.31 -29.21 -26.79
CA GLN A 39 20.09 -28.43 -26.85
C GLN A 39 20.46 -26.93 -26.88
N PRO A 40 20.09 -26.17 -27.94
CA PRO A 40 20.44 -24.75 -28.06
C PRO A 40 19.79 -23.86 -26.99
N ARG A 41 18.78 -24.38 -26.27
CA ARG A 41 17.96 -23.64 -25.31
C ARG A 41 18.67 -23.38 -23.98
N THR A 42 19.44 -24.34 -23.48
CA THR A 42 20.08 -24.26 -22.15
C THR A 42 21.20 -23.22 -22.10
N LYS A 43 21.95 -23.05 -23.21
CA LYS A 43 23.00 -22.02 -23.32
C LYS A 43 22.46 -20.60 -23.35
N LYS A 44 21.25 -20.39 -23.87
CA LYS A 44 20.66 -19.05 -24.01
C LYS A 44 20.18 -18.50 -22.66
N VAL A 45 19.77 -19.38 -21.75
CA VAL A 45 19.36 -19.03 -20.38
C VAL A 45 20.56 -18.74 -19.48
N LEU A 46 21.61 -19.57 -19.55
CA LEU A 46 22.84 -19.39 -18.77
C LEU A 46 23.63 -18.13 -19.16
N ARG A 47 23.48 -17.62 -20.39
CA ARG A 47 24.21 -16.43 -20.87
C ARG A 47 23.72 -15.11 -20.28
N ARG A 48 22.50 -15.07 -19.69
CA ARG A 48 21.95 -13.85 -19.07
C ARG A 48 22.51 -13.57 -17.68
N THR A 49 23.19 -14.54 -17.07
CA THR A 49 23.69 -14.48 -15.68
C THR A 49 25.21 -14.29 -15.59
N ALA A 50 25.87 -13.97 -16.70
CA ALA A 50 27.33 -13.93 -16.80
C ALA A 50 27.90 -12.49 -16.74
N SER A 51 27.23 -11.56 -16.06
CA SER A 51 27.83 -10.27 -15.72
C SER A 51 28.37 -10.31 -14.30
N THR A 52 29.54 -9.73 -14.10
CA THR A 52 30.08 -9.52 -12.76
C THR A 52 29.36 -8.35 -12.07
N PHE A 53 29.33 -8.34 -10.73
CA PHE A 53 28.73 -7.24 -9.95
C PHE A 53 29.20 -5.86 -10.42
N TRP A 54 30.49 -5.73 -10.75
CA TRP A 54 31.08 -4.48 -11.23
C TRP A 54 30.60 -4.07 -12.63
N GLU A 55 30.33 -5.02 -13.51
CA GLU A 55 29.75 -4.73 -14.82
C GLU A 55 28.29 -4.31 -14.69
N ASP A 56 27.54 -4.97 -13.81
CA ASP A 56 26.16 -4.59 -13.49
C ASP A 56 26.10 -3.21 -12.83
N ALA A 57 27.06 -2.88 -11.97
CA ALA A 57 27.19 -1.56 -11.35
C ALA A 57 27.47 -0.46 -12.37
N ARG A 58 28.41 -0.69 -13.32
CA ARG A 58 28.70 0.29 -14.38
C ARG A 58 27.54 0.47 -15.35
N LYS A 59 26.83 -0.60 -15.68
CA LYS A 59 25.74 -0.58 -16.67
C LYS A 59 24.36 -0.33 -16.06
N LEU A 60 24.26 -0.30 -14.73
CA LEU A 60 22.99 -0.31 -13.99
C LEU A 60 22.00 -1.32 -14.59
N SER A 61 22.48 -2.56 -14.72
CA SER A 61 21.74 -3.65 -15.39
C SER A 61 20.37 -3.85 -14.74
N ALA A 62 19.34 -3.99 -15.57
CA ALA A 62 17.96 -4.11 -15.15
C ALA A 62 17.77 -5.29 -14.18
N GLY A 63 17.31 -5.01 -12.96
CA GLY A 63 17.02 -6.02 -11.94
C GLY A 63 18.23 -6.45 -11.12
N SER A 64 19.44 -5.95 -11.42
CA SER A 64 20.66 -6.22 -10.66
C SER A 64 20.65 -5.56 -9.28
N VAL A 65 21.42 -6.10 -8.34
CA VAL A 65 21.55 -5.54 -6.98
C VAL A 65 22.07 -4.08 -7.01
N PRO A 66 23.14 -3.72 -7.75
CA PRO A 66 23.61 -2.34 -7.83
C PRO A 66 22.55 -1.36 -8.31
N GLN A 67 21.79 -1.72 -9.35
CA GLN A 67 20.70 -0.88 -9.84
C GLN A 67 19.63 -0.71 -8.77
N SER A 68 19.27 -1.80 -8.09
CA SER A 68 18.19 -1.79 -7.11
C SER A 68 18.54 -0.91 -5.90
N ILE A 69 19.80 -0.90 -5.45
CA ILE A 69 20.28 -0.01 -4.38
C ILE A 69 20.15 1.46 -4.82
N VAL A 70 20.60 1.80 -6.03
CA VAL A 70 20.53 3.18 -6.56
C VAL A 70 19.08 3.62 -6.71
N VAL A 71 18.22 2.78 -7.27
CA VAL A 71 16.80 3.10 -7.43
C VAL A 71 16.11 3.21 -6.08
N ALA A 72 16.38 2.31 -5.13
CA ALA A 72 15.84 2.37 -3.78
C ALA A 72 16.27 3.65 -3.06
N ALA A 73 17.52 4.09 -3.19
CA ALA A 73 17.97 5.37 -2.64
C ALA A 73 17.23 6.55 -3.27
N ILE A 74 17.09 6.60 -4.60
CA ILE A 74 16.39 7.68 -5.29
C ILE A 74 14.91 7.70 -4.93
N VAL A 75 14.23 6.55 -4.98
CA VAL A 75 12.83 6.40 -4.59
C VAL A 75 12.66 6.83 -3.14
N GLY A 76 13.54 6.40 -2.24
CA GLY A 76 13.47 6.76 -0.83
C GLY A 76 13.65 8.25 -0.58
N ILE A 77 14.62 8.90 -1.22
CA ILE A 77 14.82 10.36 -1.11
C ILE A 77 13.59 11.11 -1.63
N VAL A 78 13.10 10.75 -2.82
CA VAL A 78 11.93 11.42 -3.42
C VAL A 78 10.70 11.24 -2.55
N CYS A 79 10.44 10.01 -2.07
CA CYS A 79 9.30 9.73 -1.20
C CYS A 79 9.42 10.45 0.14
N GLY A 80 10.63 10.58 0.70
CA GLY A 80 10.87 11.24 1.98
C GLY A 80 10.60 12.74 1.90
N VAL A 81 11.04 13.38 0.80
CA VAL A 81 10.75 14.79 0.52
C VAL A 81 9.25 15.01 0.30
N VAL A 82 8.58 14.14 -0.46
CA VAL A 82 7.13 14.24 -0.70
C VAL A 82 6.32 14.02 0.58
N ALA A 83 6.71 13.04 1.40
CA ALA A 83 6.14 12.81 2.73
C ALA A 83 6.26 14.06 3.62
N LYS A 84 7.43 14.71 3.61
CA LYS A 84 7.66 15.95 4.36
C LYS A 84 6.73 17.08 3.91
N TYR A 85 6.65 17.35 2.61
CA TYR A 85 5.77 18.41 2.11
C TYR A 85 4.29 18.12 2.35
N TYR A 86 3.87 16.86 2.18
CA TYR A 86 2.50 16.46 2.50
C TYR A 86 2.19 16.70 3.98
N TYR A 87 3.12 16.31 4.87
CA TYR A 87 2.99 16.48 6.31
C TYR A 87 2.90 17.96 6.70
N GLU A 88 3.80 18.80 6.22
CA GLU A 88 3.78 20.24 6.53
C GLU A 88 2.52 20.94 6.03
N VAL A 89 2.06 20.62 4.82
CA VAL A 89 0.82 21.18 4.28
C VAL A 89 -0.38 20.76 5.13
N LEU A 90 -0.41 19.49 5.58
CA LEU A 90 -1.47 18.97 6.44
C LEU A 90 -1.48 19.67 7.80
N GLU A 91 -0.33 19.73 8.49
CA GLU A 91 -0.19 20.41 9.78
C GLU A 91 -0.54 21.90 9.66
N TRP A 92 -0.10 22.56 8.59
CA TRP A 92 -0.45 23.96 8.35
C TRP A 92 -1.94 24.16 8.19
N PHE A 93 -2.62 23.31 7.41
CA PHE A 93 -4.08 23.39 7.28
C PHE A 93 -4.79 23.10 8.59
N LEU A 94 -4.34 22.09 9.36
CA LEU A 94 -4.93 21.77 10.66
C LEU A 94 -4.78 22.96 11.64
N GLU A 95 -3.58 23.52 11.76
CA GLU A 95 -3.31 24.69 12.60
C GLU A 95 -4.13 25.91 12.16
N TYR A 96 -4.17 26.16 10.84
CA TYR A 96 -4.86 27.31 10.29
C TYR A 96 -6.38 27.22 10.49
N PHE A 97 -7.02 26.11 10.10
CA PHE A 97 -8.48 25.98 10.15
C PHE A 97 -9.03 25.71 11.56
N TRP A 98 -8.27 25.06 12.44
CA TRP A 98 -8.77 24.69 13.77
C TRP A 98 -8.29 25.59 14.92
N LYS A 99 -7.23 26.39 14.73
CA LYS A 99 -6.74 27.30 15.77
C LYS A 99 -6.69 28.75 15.31
N THR A 100 -6.00 29.04 14.20
CA THR A 100 -5.76 30.43 13.76
C THR A 100 -7.03 31.12 13.25
N LEU A 101 -7.80 30.46 12.38
CA LEU A 101 -8.98 31.05 11.75
C LEU A 101 -10.12 31.29 12.74
N PRO A 102 -10.46 30.37 13.67
CA PRO A 102 -11.43 30.63 14.74
C PRO A 102 -11.10 31.87 15.59
N GLU A 103 -9.84 32.07 15.95
CA GLU A 103 -9.41 33.24 16.71
C GLU A 103 -9.68 34.56 15.95
N GLN A 104 -9.61 34.53 14.62
CA GLN A 104 -9.79 35.71 13.78
C GLN A 104 -11.26 36.02 13.44
N VAL A 105 -12.12 35.00 13.32
CA VAL A 105 -13.48 35.16 12.77
C VAL A 105 -14.61 34.71 13.70
N VAL A 106 -14.31 33.91 14.72
CA VAL A 106 -15.30 33.35 15.65
C VAL A 106 -15.16 34.00 17.02
N ILE A 107 -13.97 33.96 17.62
CA ILE A 107 -13.73 34.48 18.97
C ILE A 107 -13.90 36.00 18.96
N GLY A 108 -14.77 36.53 19.83
CA GLY A 108 -15.09 37.96 19.92
C GLY A 108 -16.16 38.46 18.93
N TYR A 109 -16.48 37.72 17.87
CA TYR A 109 -17.52 38.08 16.90
C TYR A 109 -18.81 37.27 17.07
N TRP A 110 -18.68 35.99 17.42
CA TRP A 110 -19.82 35.10 17.62
C TRP A 110 -20.20 35.05 19.10
N PRO A 111 -21.47 34.82 19.43
CA PRO A 111 -21.84 34.53 20.81
C PRO A 111 -21.24 33.18 21.23
N GLU A 112 -20.85 33.04 22.50
CA GLU A 112 -20.10 31.86 22.99
C GLU A 112 -20.83 30.53 22.73
N TRP A 113 -22.17 30.52 22.81
CA TRP A 113 -22.97 29.33 22.51
C TRP A 113 -22.84 28.85 21.06
N ALA A 114 -22.41 29.72 20.13
CA ALA A 114 -22.26 29.42 18.72
C ALA A 114 -20.85 28.94 18.35
N TYR A 115 -19.86 28.99 19.24
CA TYR A 115 -18.49 28.52 18.94
C TYR A 115 -18.43 27.08 18.41
N PRO A 116 -19.20 26.11 18.96
CA PRO A 116 -19.21 24.74 18.44
C PRO A 116 -19.72 24.63 16.99
N LEU A 117 -20.46 25.62 16.46
CA LEU A 117 -20.93 25.61 15.08
C LEU A 117 -19.80 25.77 14.05
N TRP A 118 -18.58 26.14 14.50
CA TRP A 118 -17.39 26.11 13.67
C TRP A 118 -17.08 24.70 13.13
N ILE A 119 -17.27 23.66 13.96
CA ILE A 119 -17.01 22.27 13.61
C ILE A 119 -17.81 21.83 12.38
N PRO A 120 -19.16 21.90 12.37
CA PRO A 120 -19.93 21.48 11.21
C PRO A 120 -19.72 22.40 10.00
N LEU A 121 -19.36 23.68 10.20
CA LEU A 121 -19.06 24.60 9.11
C LEU A 121 -17.80 24.16 8.35
N ILE A 122 -16.67 24.01 9.03
CA ILE A 122 -15.42 23.57 8.41
C ILE A 122 -15.55 22.14 7.89
N GLY A 123 -16.16 21.25 8.66
CA GLY A 123 -16.40 19.87 8.24
C GLY A 123 -17.19 19.77 6.94
N ALA A 124 -18.29 20.52 6.81
CA ALA A 124 -19.09 20.55 5.59
C ALA A 124 -18.34 21.18 4.41
N CYS A 125 -17.62 22.29 4.64
CA CYS A 125 -16.80 22.94 3.60
C CYS A 125 -15.71 22.00 3.08
N MET A 126 -15.03 21.28 3.97
CA MET A 126 -14.00 20.32 3.60
C MET A 126 -14.58 19.08 2.92
N ALA A 127 -15.74 18.60 3.35
CA ALA A 127 -16.47 17.53 2.67
C ALA A 127 -16.89 17.92 1.25
N LEU A 128 -17.33 19.17 1.03
CA LEU A 128 -17.51 19.72 -0.32
C LEU A 128 -16.21 19.66 -1.11
N GLY A 129 -15.08 20.07 -0.50
CA GLY A 129 -13.75 19.97 -1.09
C GLY A 129 -13.39 18.55 -1.55
N VAL A 130 -13.64 17.53 -0.71
CA VAL A 130 -13.45 16.10 -1.05
C VAL A 130 -14.34 15.70 -2.24
N GLY A 131 -15.61 16.08 -2.19
CA GLY A 131 -16.56 15.75 -3.26
C GLY A 131 -16.19 16.38 -4.60
N LEU A 132 -15.78 17.65 -4.59
CA LEU A 132 -15.37 18.39 -5.77
C LEU A 132 -14.03 17.85 -6.31
N SER A 133 -13.07 17.52 -5.45
CA SER A 133 -11.80 16.94 -5.88
C SER A 133 -12.03 15.62 -6.62
N VAL A 134 -12.87 14.73 -6.10
CA VAL A 134 -13.21 13.47 -6.77
C VAL A 134 -13.95 13.71 -8.09
N LYS A 135 -14.91 14.63 -8.11
CA LYS A 135 -15.72 14.93 -9.30
C LYS A 135 -14.90 15.49 -10.46
N TYR A 136 -13.94 16.38 -10.19
CA TYR A 136 -13.18 17.08 -11.21
C TYR A 136 -11.80 16.48 -11.51
N LEU A 137 -11.12 15.92 -10.50
CA LEU A 137 -9.76 15.37 -10.63
C LEU A 137 -9.77 13.85 -10.81
N GLY A 138 -10.91 13.20 -10.53
CA GLY A 138 -11.08 11.76 -10.64
C GLY A 138 -10.92 11.04 -9.30
N GLU A 139 -11.10 9.72 -9.34
CA GLU A 139 -11.09 8.90 -8.13
C GLU A 139 -9.65 8.67 -7.62
N PRO A 140 -9.35 9.03 -6.36
CA PRO A 140 -8.02 8.82 -5.79
C PRO A 140 -7.68 7.33 -5.64
N GLY A 141 -8.70 6.49 -5.43
CA GLY A 141 -8.55 5.11 -4.98
C GLY A 141 -8.28 5.03 -3.47
N ASP A 142 -8.23 3.82 -2.94
CA ASP A 142 -7.84 3.51 -1.57
C ASP A 142 -6.60 2.60 -1.54
N LEU A 143 -6.24 2.11 -0.36
CA LEU A 143 -5.14 1.15 -0.22
C LEU A 143 -5.44 -0.16 -1.00
N ALA A 144 -6.68 -0.65 -0.97
CA ALA A 144 -7.06 -1.86 -1.70
C ALA A 144 -6.93 -1.68 -3.23
N PHE A 145 -7.29 -0.50 -3.75
CA PHE A 145 -7.09 -0.13 -5.14
C PHE A 145 -5.61 -0.04 -5.50
N THR A 146 -4.78 0.54 -4.61
CA THR A 146 -3.32 0.59 -4.79
C THR A 146 -2.74 -0.82 -4.90
N ILE A 147 -3.12 -1.72 -3.99
CA ILE A 147 -2.71 -3.13 -3.99
C ILE A 147 -3.17 -3.82 -5.28
N LYS A 148 -4.43 -3.62 -5.69
CA LYS A 148 -4.95 -4.17 -6.96
C LYS A 148 -4.12 -3.69 -8.15
N ALA A 149 -3.75 -2.40 -8.20
CA ALA A 149 -2.91 -1.85 -9.26
C ALA A 149 -1.49 -2.45 -9.25
N VAL A 150 -0.90 -2.70 -8.09
CA VAL A 150 0.40 -3.39 -7.95
C VAL A 150 0.33 -4.82 -8.48
N HIS A 151 -0.76 -5.54 -8.20
CA HIS A 151 -0.97 -6.88 -8.73
C HIS A 151 -1.14 -6.86 -10.25
N GLU A 152 -2.12 -6.10 -10.75
CA GLU A 152 -2.57 -6.13 -12.15
C GLU A 152 -1.63 -5.38 -13.11
N LYS A 153 -1.08 -4.25 -12.68
CA LYS A 153 -0.30 -3.33 -13.52
C LYS A 153 1.15 -3.17 -13.07
N ALA A 154 1.52 -3.67 -11.89
CA ALA A 154 2.82 -3.46 -11.23
C ALA A 154 3.12 -2.03 -10.75
N TYR A 155 2.20 -1.08 -10.97
CA TYR A 155 2.37 0.31 -10.55
C TYR A 155 1.01 1.00 -10.40
N LEU A 156 1.00 2.11 -9.64
CA LEU A 156 -0.11 3.06 -9.61
C LEU A 156 0.19 4.27 -10.52
N GLY A 157 -0.81 4.73 -11.26
CA GLY A 157 -0.64 5.82 -12.23
C GLY A 157 -0.54 7.19 -11.56
N MET A 158 0.34 8.07 -12.04
CA MET A 158 0.55 9.41 -11.48
C MET A 158 -0.70 10.31 -11.48
N HIS A 159 -1.68 10.01 -12.34
CA HIS A 159 -2.95 10.73 -12.39
C HIS A 159 -3.80 10.54 -11.12
N HIS A 160 -3.52 9.54 -10.29
CA HIS A 160 -4.18 9.36 -8.99
C HIS A 160 -3.55 10.22 -7.88
N CYS A 161 -2.33 10.75 -8.05
CA CYS A 161 -1.64 11.50 -6.99
C CYS A 161 -2.35 12.81 -6.63
N LEU A 162 -2.79 13.57 -7.63
CA LEU A 162 -3.46 14.85 -7.40
C LEU A 162 -4.83 14.70 -6.73
N PRO A 163 -5.76 13.84 -7.21
CA PRO A 163 -7.01 13.60 -6.49
C PRO A 163 -6.76 13.01 -5.10
N MET A 164 -5.73 12.16 -4.92
CA MET A 164 -5.38 11.60 -3.62
C MET A 164 -4.95 12.70 -2.66
N LEU A 165 -4.04 13.59 -3.06
CA LEU A 165 -3.59 14.71 -2.24
C LEU A 165 -4.75 15.64 -1.88
N ALA A 166 -5.57 16.05 -2.85
CA ALA A 166 -6.68 16.96 -2.59
C ALA A 166 -7.76 16.33 -1.68
N ALA A 167 -8.18 15.10 -1.96
CA ALA A 167 -9.22 14.43 -1.20
C ALA A 167 -8.76 14.09 0.22
N SER A 168 -7.52 13.66 0.41
CA SER A 168 -7.00 13.32 1.74
C SER A 168 -6.77 14.55 2.62
N GLN A 169 -6.20 15.62 2.07
CA GLN A 169 -6.00 16.88 2.80
C GLN A 169 -7.34 17.45 3.27
N CYS A 170 -8.31 17.61 2.36
CA CYS A 170 -9.66 18.05 2.74
C CYS A 170 -10.32 17.07 3.73
N GLY A 171 -10.20 15.75 3.50
CA GLY A 171 -10.82 14.75 4.36
C GLY A 171 -10.32 14.78 5.80
N ILE A 172 -9.00 14.87 6.00
CA ILE A 172 -8.38 14.92 7.33
C ILE A 172 -8.64 16.28 7.99
N VAL A 173 -8.45 17.39 7.26
CA VAL A 173 -8.70 18.74 7.80
C VAL A 173 -10.17 18.95 8.15
N GLY A 174 -11.10 18.27 7.48
CA GLY A 174 -12.52 18.29 7.78
C GLY A 174 -12.95 17.49 9.02
N GLY A 175 -12.01 16.90 9.78
CA GLY A 175 -12.30 16.03 10.93
C GLY A 175 -12.76 14.63 10.51
N GLY A 176 -12.42 14.19 9.30
CA GLY A 176 -12.65 12.81 8.90
C GLY A 176 -11.72 11.88 9.69
N SER A 177 -12.25 10.79 10.23
CA SER A 177 -11.48 9.73 10.92
C SER A 177 -10.61 8.94 9.92
N LEU A 178 -9.61 9.61 9.36
CA LEU A 178 -8.69 9.17 8.33
C LEU A 178 -7.28 9.59 8.73
N GLY A 179 -6.30 8.82 8.31
CA GLY A 179 -4.89 9.17 8.48
C GLY A 179 -4.18 9.40 7.15
N PRO A 180 -2.99 10.01 7.19
CA PRO A 180 -2.17 10.33 6.01
C PRO A 180 -1.48 9.09 5.39
N GLU A 181 -1.58 7.91 6.00
CA GLU A 181 -0.81 6.72 5.63
C GLU A 181 -1.23 6.17 4.27
N ALA A 182 -2.53 5.91 4.07
CA ALA A 182 -3.04 5.37 2.81
C ALA A 182 -2.80 6.31 1.61
N PRO A 183 -3.03 7.64 1.72
CA PRO A 183 -2.67 8.61 0.69
C PRO A 183 -1.20 8.57 0.30
N LEU A 184 -0.31 8.54 1.28
CA LEU A 184 1.13 8.55 1.00
C LEU A 184 1.64 7.25 0.45
N VAL A 185 1.08 6.11 0.85
CA VAL A 185 1.37 4.82 0.20
C VAL A 185 1.03 4.88 -1.27
N ALA A 186 -0.14 5.41 -1.64
CA ALA A 186 -0.53 5.54 -3.05
C ALA A 186 0.35 6.54 -3.82
N ILE A 187 0.66 7.70 -3.24
CA ILE A 187 1.53 8.70 -3.85
C ILE A 187 2.94 8.13 -4.07
N CYS A 188 3.52 7.51 -3.05
CA CYS A 188 4.87 6.94 -3.12
C CYS A 188 4.93 5.70 -4.02
N ALA A 189 3.90 4.86 -4.05
CA ALA A 189 3.75 3.79 -5.04
C ALA A 189 3.76 4.35 -6.47
N SER A 190 3.02 5.43 -6.71
CA SER A 190 2.95 6.07 -8.03
C SER A 190 4.30 6.67 -8.43
N LEU A 191 5.02 7.29 -7.49
CA LEU A 191 6.37 7.82 -7.69
C LEU A 191 7.37 6.70 -7.97
N GLY A 192 7.39 5.63 -7.19
CA GLY A 192 8.25 4.46 -7.43
C GLY A 192 8.02 3.84 -8.82
N GLY A 193 6.75 3.66 -9.18
CA GLY A 193 6.35 3.17 -10.50
C GLY A 193 6.66 4.14 -11.65
N PHE A 194 6.63 5.45 -11.40
CA PHE A 194 7.02 6.49 -12.37
C PHE A 194 8.53 6.54 -12.58
N ILE A 195 9.31 6.59 -11.49
CA ILE A 195 10.77 6.55 -11.51
C ILE A 195 11.24 5.32 -12.29
N SER A 196 10.66 4.16 -11.99
CA SER A 196 10.97 2.90 -12.67
C SER A 196 10.75 2.97 -14.19
N ARG A 197 9.58 3.42 -14.64
CA ARG A 197 9.18 3.35 -16.05
C ARG A 197 9.63 4.54 -16.91
N ARG A 198 9.70 5.73 -16.33
CA ARG A 198 10.00 6.97 -17.07
C ARG A 198 11.45 7.39 -16.94
N ILE A 199 12.05 7.24 -15.75
CA ILE A 199 13.45 7.64 -15.51
C ILE A 199 14.37 6.47 -15.87
N PHE A 200 14.16 5.31 -15.25
CA PHE A 200 14.96 4.11 -15.49
C PHE A 200 14.50 3.27 -16.68
N LYS A 201 13.42 3.68 -17.36
CA LYS A 201 12.88 3.05 -18.58
C LYS A 201 12.69 1.52 -18.47
N GLN A 202 12.33 1.05 -17.28
CA GLN A 202 12.11 -0.36 -17.02
C GLN A 202 10.81 -0.83 -17.69
N THR A 203 10.91 -1.92 -18.45
CA THR A 203 9.78 -2.55 -19.15
C THR A 203 9.31 -3.84 -18.48
N GLU A 204 10.21 -4.50 -17.74
CA GLU A 204 9.90 -5.77 -17.06
C GLU A 204 8.98 -5.55 -15.87
N ARG A 205 7.82 -6.23 -15.89
CA ARG A 205 6.76 -6.06 -14.89
C ARG A 205 7.24 -6.30 -13.46
N ASN A 206 8.09 -7.30 -13.24
CA ASN A 206 8.61 -7.62 -11.90
C ASN A 206 9.54 -6.51 -11.38
N ILE A 207 10.36 -5.91 -12.25
CA ILE A 207 11.26 -4.81 -11.85
C ILE A 207 10.44 -3.55 -11.55
N VAL A 208 9.43 -3.26 -12.36
CA VAL A 208 8.50 -2.14 -12.08
C VAL A 208 7.79 -2.36 -10.75
N ARG A 209 7.30 -3.57 -10.49
CA ARG A 209 6.64 -3.92 -9.22
C ARG A 209 7.57 -3.71 -8.03
N LYS A 210 8.80 -4.20 -8.12
CA LYS A 210 9.84 -3.99 -7.09
C LYS A 210 10.01 -2.52 -6.74
N HIS A 211 10.16 -1.64 -7.74
CA HIS A 211 10.34 -0.21 -7.51
C HIS A 211 9.08 0.48 -6.96
N THR A 212 7.88 0.02 -7.35
CA THR A 212 6.62 0.47 -6.75
C THR A 212 6.54 0.08 -5.28
N LEU A 213 6.91 -1.16 -4.94
CA LEU A 213 6.92 -1.66 -3.56
C LEU A 213 7.96 -0.94 -2.69
N MET A 214 9.12 -0.57 -3.24
CA MET A 214 10.09 0.31 -2.56
C MET A 214 9.47 1.65 -2.15
N GLY A 215 8.59 2.22 -2.98
CA GLY A 215 7.85 3.45 -2.67
C GLY A 215 6.80 3.24 -1.58
N MET A 216 6.03 2.15 -1.64
CA MET A 216 5.07 1.78 -0.59
C MET A 216 5.78 1.57 0.76
N ALA A 217 6.89 0.83 0.76
CA ALA A 217 7.73 0.59 1.93
C ALA A 217 8.27 1.91 2.51
N GLY A 218 8.71 2.81 1.64
CA GLY A 218 9.10 4.18 1.99
C GLY A 218 8.04 4.93 2.80
N ALA A 219 6.83 5.03 2.26
CA ALA A 219 5.73 5.74 2.89
C ALA A 219 5.38 5.18 4.28
N LEU A 220 5.22 3.85 4.38
CA LEU A 220 4.86 3.18 5.63
C LEU A 220 5.99 3.26 6.67
N ALA A 221 7.24 3.11 6.24
CA ALA A 221 8.41 3.27 7.11
C ALA A 221 8.47 4.69 7.71
N ALA A 222 8.27 5.72 6.87
CA ALA A 222 8.33 7.12 7.29
C ALA A 222 7.21 7.46 8.28
N PHE A 223 5.97 7.08 8.00
CA PHE A 223 4.81 7.43 8.82
C PHE A 223 4.70 6.64 10.12
N PHE A 224 5.07 5.36 10.11
CA PHE A 224 5.08 4.58 11.35
C PHE A 224 6.30 4.87 12.23
N GLY A 225 7.30 5.60 11.71
CA GLY A 225 8.57 5.78 12.41
C GLY A 225 9.32 4.47 12.64
N ALA A 226 8.93 3.40 11.92
CA ALA A 226 9.37 2.03 12.13
C ALA A 226 9.84 1.45 10.78
N PRO A 227 11.13 1.56 10.45
CA PRO A 227 11.61 1.28 9.10
C PRO A 227 11.46 -0.18 8.72
N LEU A 228 11.71 -1.11 9.65
CA LEU A 228 11.51 -2.54 9.42
C LEU A 228 10.02 -2.90 9.31
N GLY A 229 9.22 -2.50 10.30
CA GLY A 229 7.79 -2.83 10.37
C GLY A 229 7.01 -2.29 9.17
N GLY A 230 7.19 -1.01 8.83
CA GLY A 230 6.51 -0.38 7.69
C GLY A 230 6.91 -1.00 6.34
N SER A 231 8.19 -1.33 6.17
CA SER A 231 8.67 -1.95 4.93
C SER A 231 8.17 -3.38 4.75
N LEU A 232 8.15 -4.18 5.82
CA LEU A 232 7.60 -5.54 5.78
C LEU A 232 6.09 -5.52 5.55
N PHE A 233 5.37 -4.59 6.20
CA PHE A 233 3.93 -4.42 5.99
C PHE A 233 3.59 -4.10 4.52
N ALA A 234 4.42 -3.29 3.85
CA ALA A 234 4.23 -2.97 2.43
C ALA A 234 4.29 -4.20 1.50
N LEU A 235 5.01 -5.26 1.90
CA LEU A 235 5.10 -6.52 1.17
C LEU A 235 4.00 -7.50 1.59
N GLU A 236 3.69 -7.56 2.88
CA GLU A 236 2.66 -8.43 3.47
C GLU A 236 1.25 -8.07 2.99
N VAL A 237 0.92 -6.78 2.93
CA VAL A 237 -0.44 -6.30 2.61
C VAL A 237 -0.92 -6.71 1.21
N ASN A 238 0.00 -7.14 0.33
CA ASN A 238 -0.35 -7.61 -1.01
C ASN A 238 -1.02 -9.00 -0.98
N SER A 239 -0.69 -9.85 0.00
CA SER A 239 -1.19 -11.22 0.07
C SER A 239 -1.93 -11.51 1.36
N ARG A 240 -2.92 -12.40 1.27
CA ARG A 240 -3.63 -12.94 2.44
C ARG A 240 -2.83 -14.02 3.17
N PHE A 241 -1.76 -14.52 2.56
CA PHE A 241 -0.97 -15.67 3.05
C PHE A 241 0.38 -15.25 3.67
N GLY A 242 0.70 -13.95 3.70
CA GLY A 242 1.94 -13.42 4.30
C GLY A 242 2.75 -12.58 3.31
N LEU A 243 4.08 -12.61 3.45
CA LEU A 243 4.99 -11.82 2.62
C LEU A 243 4.97 -12.26 1.15
N GLU A 244 4.29 -11.48 0.31
CA GLU A 244 4.41 -11.57 -1.14
C GLU A 244 5.64 -10.77 -1.59
N TYR A 245 6.40 -11.28 -2.56
CA TYR A 245 7.63 -10.65 -3.06
C TYR A 245 8.77 -10.59 -2.03
N PHE A 246 8.99 -11.69 -1.29
CA PHE A 246 10.08 -11.81 -0.32
C PHE A 246 11.46 -11.57 -0.94
N GLU A 247 11.60 -11.79 -2.26
CA GLU A 247 12.81 -11.48 -3.04
C GLU A 247 13.13 -9.97 -3.13
N HIS A 248 12.26 -9.09 -2.65
CA HIS A 248 12.43 -7.62 -2.66
C HIS A 248 12.58 -7.01 -1.26
N VAL A 249 12.67 -7.84 -0.22
CA VAL A 249 12.68 -7.41 1.20
C VAL A 249 13.83 -6.48 1.51
N VAL A 250 15.05 -6.82 1.07
CA VAL A 250 16.25 -6.04 1.38
C VAL A 250 16.14 -4.64 0.80
N GLU A 251 15.68 -4.53 -0.44
CA GLU A 251 15.56 -3.25 -1.12
C GLU A 251 14.37 -2.42 -0.63
N ALA A 252 13.27 -3.07 -0.26
CA ALA A 252 12.13 -2.42 0.38
C ALA A 252 12.54 -1.81 1.72
N ILE A 253 13.23 -2.57 2.58
CA ILE A 253 13.76 -2.09 3.86
C ILE A 253 14.74 -0.95 3.65
N PHE A 254 15.65 -1.07 2.69
CA PHE A 254 16.62 -0.01 2.41
C PHE A 254 15.94 1.28 1.92
N SER A 255 14.98 1.18 1.00
CA SER A 255 14.17 2.33 0.58
C SER A 255 13.39 2.93 1.75
N GLY A 256 12.80 2.09 2.61
CA GLY A 256 12.11 2.47 3.85
C GLY A 256 12.99 3.28 4.79
N LEU A 257 14.20 2.79 5.07
CA LEU A 257 15.20 3.47 5.90
C LEU A 257 15.58 4.84 5.34
N VAL A 258 15.88 4.92 4.04
CA VAL A 258 16.23 6.18 3.39
C VAL A 258 15.06 7.16 3.45
N THR A 259 13.84 6.70 3.16
CA THR A 259 12.63 7.53 3.21
C THR A 259 12.41 8.11 4.60
N LEU A 260 12.47 7.26 5.63
CA LEU A 260 12.30 7.67 7.03
C LEU A 260 13.36 8.69 7.44
N ALA A 261 14.63 8.43 7.11
CA ALA A 261 15.74 9.32 7.45
C ALA A 261 15.58 10.70 6.80
N VAL A 262 15.26 10.74 5.50
CA VAL A 262 15.04 11.99 4.76
C VAL A 262 13.82 12.73 5.28
N PHE A 263 12.69 12.05 5.46
CA PHE A 263 11.46 12.65 6.00
C PHE A 263 11.72 13.31 7.35
N ARG A 264 12.28 12.56 8.31
CA ARG A 264 12.50 13.07 9.67
C ARG A 264 13.56 14.17 9.73
N TYR A 265 14.65 14.02 8.99
CA TYR A 265 15.67 15.07 8.90
C TYR A 265 15.08 16.37 8.35
N CYS A 266 14.35 16.30 7.23
CA CYS A 266 13.75 17.48 6.61
C CYS A 266 12.59 18.07 7.42
N ALA A 267 11.87 17.27 8.21
CA ALA A 267 10.79 17.72 9.09
C ALA A 267 11.31 18.19 10.47
N GLY A 268 12.60 18.07 10.77
CA GLY A 268 13.16 18.40 12.08
C GLY A 268 12.70 17.46 13.21
N LEU A 269 12.25 16.25 12.86
CA LEU A 269 11.76 15.26 13.83
C LEU A 269 12.90 14.32 14.27
N PRO A 270 12.94 13.90 15.55
CA PRO A 270 13.94 12.95 16.01
C PRO A 270 13.73 11.58 15.36
N ILE A 271 14.84 10.88 15.07
CA ILE A 271 14.79 9.47 14.69
C ILE A 271 14.55 8.64 15.97
N GLY A 272 13.28 8.50 16.35
CA GLY A 272 12.85 7.77 17.54
C GLY A 272 11.45 7.16 17.42
N PRO A 273 10.98 6.43 18.43
CA PRO A 273 9.61 5.92 18.43
C PRO A 273 8.61 7.08 18.49
N ILE A 274 7.43 6.90 17.89
CA ILE A 274 6.33 7.87 18.00
C ILE A 274 5.77 7.87 19.44
N TRP A 275 5.81 6.70 20.09
CA TRP A 275 5.33 6.50 21.45
C TRP A 275 6.47 6.10 22.37
N THR A 276 6.66 6.85 23.46
CA THR A 276 7.58 6.46 24.52
C THR A 276 6.79 5.68 25.56
N MET A 277 6.89 4.36 25.53
CA MET A 277 6.29 3.51 26.56
C MET A 277 7.26 3.39 27.73
N THR A 278 6.76 3.34 28.96
CA THR A 278 7.58 3.07 30.14
C THR A 278 8.26 1.71 29.96
N GLU A 279 9.58 1.69 29.98
CA GLU A 279 10.39 0.46 29.91
C GLU A 279 10.21 -0.34 31.19
N VAL A 280 9.08 -1.04 31.32
CA VAL A 280 8.90 -2.05 32.35
C VAL A 280 9.66 -3.29 31.88
N ALA A 281 10.70 -3.67 32.63
CA ALA A 281 11.43 -4.89 32.35
C ALA A 281 10.46 -6.07 32.24
N VAL A 282 10.32 -6.62 31.04
CA VAL A 282 9.42 -7.74 30.78
C VAL A 282 10.09 -9.00 31.32
N GLY A 283 9.76 -9.37 32.55
CA GLY A 283 10.21 -10.63 33.16
C GLY A 283 9.58 -11.86 32.50
N PRO A 284 9.92 -13.07 32.95
CA PRO A 284 9.26 -14.29 32.51
C PRO A 284 7.74 -14.19 32.71
N THR A 285 6.98 -14.43 31.65
CA THR A 285 5.51 -14.33 31.68
C THR A 285 4.89 -15.66 32.07
N ASP A 286 4.02 -15.67 33.08
CA ASP A 286 3.22 -16.85 33.43
C ASP A 286 2.35 -17.30 32.25
N PRO A 287 2.20 -18.62 31.99
CA PRO A 287 1.35 -19.13 30.90
C PRO A 287 -0.09 -18.59 30.90
N LYS A 288 -0.64 -18.24 32.07
CA LYS A 288 -1.98 -17.64 32.21
C LYS A 288 -2.12 -16.30 31.46
N TYR A 289 -1.06 -15.48 31.42
CA TYR A 289 -1.08 -14.21 30.69
C TYR A 289 -0.95 -14.41 29.18
N VAL A 290 -0.29 -15.48 28.75
CA VAL A 290 -0.27 -15.88 27.33
C VAL A 290 -1.67 -16.30 26.87
N LEU A 291 -2.37 -17.10 27.68
CA LEU A 291 -3.78 -17.48 27.41
C LEU A 291 -4.70 -16.25 27.41
N PHE A 292 -4.50 -15.32 28.35
CA PHE A 292 -5.24 -14.06 28.36
C PHE A 292 -4.97 -13.22 27.11
N GLY A 293 -3.70 -13.12 26.67
CA GLY A 293 -3.34 -12.46 25.41
C GLY A 293 -3.98 -13.12 24.18
N MET A 294 -4.08 -14.44 24.15
CA MET A 294 -4.80 -15.17 23.10
C MET A 294 -6.29 -14.81 23.09
N LEU A 295 -6.94 -14.74 24.27
CA LEU A 295 -8.34 -14.33 24.38
C LEU A 295 -8.55 -12.89 23.88
N LEU A 296 -7.68 -11.95 24.27
CA LEU A 296 -7.72 -10.58 23.77
C LEU A 296 -7.55 -10.53 22.25
N GLY A 297 -6.65 -11.35 21.69
CA GLY A 297 -6.47 -11.50 20.25
C GLY A 297 -7.74 -11.98 19.54
N LEU A 298 -8.43 -12.97 20.11
CA LEU A 298 -9.71 -13.47 19.57
C LEU A 298 -10.82 -12.42 19.63
N ILE A 299 -10.91 -11.65 20.72
CA ILE A 299 -11.86 -10.53 20.84
C ILE A 299 -11.56 -9.47 19.77
N GLY A 300 -10.29 -9.08 19.62
CA GLY A 300 -9.85 -8.12 18.60
C GLY A 300 -10.19 -8.59 17.18
N ALA A 301 -9.93 -9.87 16.87
CA ALA A 301 -10.31 -10.46 15.59
C ALA A 301 -11.83 -10.43 15.35
N GLY A 302 -12.64 -10.69 16.39
CA GLY A 302 -14.10 -10.57 16.34
C GLY A 302 -14.56 -9.15 16.03
N ILE A 303 -13.99 -8.14 16.69
CA ILE A 303 -14.30 -6.72 16.46
C ILE A 303 -13.93 -6.32 15.02
N ALA A 304 -12.73 -6.70 14.55
CA ALA A 304 -12.28 -6.42 13.19
C ALA A 304 -13.21 -7.06 12.13
N ALA A 305 -13.66 -8.29 12.36
CA ALA A 305 -14.60 -8.97 11.47
C ALA A 305 -15.98 -8.28 11.44
N CYS A 306 -16.47 -7.81 12.59
CA CYS A 306 -17.70 -7.01 12.69
C CYS A 306 -17.57 -5.69 11.93
N PHE A 307 -16.45 -4.98 12.10
CA PHE A 307 -16.16 -3.74 11.39
C PHE A 307 -16.11 -3.96 9.87
N ALA A 308 -15.40 -4.99 9.39
CA ALA A 308 -15.31 -5.31 7.96
C ALA A 308 -16.69 -5.63 7.36
N LYS A 309 -17.52 -6.42 8.05
CA LYS A 309 -18.90 -6.71 7.62
C LYS A 309 -19.77 -5.47 7.60
N PHE A 310 -19.64 -4.59 8.60
CA PHE A 310 -20.36 -3.33 8.65
C PHE A 310 -19.97 -2.43 7.48
N HIS A 311 -18.67 -2.26 7.24
CA HIS A 311 -18.14 -1.47 6.12
C HIS A 311 -18.65 -2.00 4.77
N TRP A 312 -18.63 -3.31 4.52
CA TRP A 312 -19.16 -3.87 3.27
C TRP A 312 -20.67 -3.64 3.10
N LYS A 313 -21.45 -3.76 4.17
CA LYS A 313 -22.89 -3.44 4.12
C LYS A 313 -23.14 -1.96 3.83
N LEU A 314 -22.34 -1.08 4.44
CA LEU A 314 -22.42 0.36 4.20
C LEU A 314 -22.08 0.69 2.74
N MET A 315 -21.00 0.11 2.20
CA MET A 315 -20.63 0.29 0.79
C MET A 315 -21.72 -0.23 -0.16
N ALA A 316 -22.32 -1.38 0.12
CA ALA A 316 -23.43 -1.92 -0.66
C ALA A 316 -24.69 -1.03 -0.60
N LEU A 317 -24.97 -0.40 0.55
CA LEU A 317 -26.04 0.58 0.68
C LEU A 317 -25.77 1.79 -0.21
N PHE A 318 -24.55 2.35 -0.15
CA PHE A 318 -24.16 3.51 -0.96
C PHE A 318 -24.18 3.18 -2.46
N GLU A 319 -23.82 1.96 -2.84
CA GLU A 319 -23.93 1.46 -4.20
C GLU A 319 -25.40 1.40 -4.65
N SER A 320 -26.29 0.87 -3.81
CA SER A 320 -27.73 0.77 -4.13
C SER A 320 -28.40 2.13 -4.35
N GLN A 321 -27.85 3.19 -3.75
CA GLN A 321 -28.30 4.57 -3.89
C GLN A 321 -27.55 5.34 -5.00
N ASN A 322 -26.73 4.65 -5.81
CA ASN A 322 -25.91 5.25 -6.87
C ASN A 322 -24.95 6.37 -6.38
N LEU A 323 -24.54 6.34 -5.11
CA LEU A 323 -23.64 7.33 -4.52
C LEU A 323 -22.16 7.02 -4.82
N LEU A 324 -21.87 5.81 -5.31
CA LEU A 324 -20.50 5.42 -5.66
C LEU A 324 -20.00 6.02 -6.99
N ASP A 325 -20.90 6.51 -7.86
CA ASP A 325 -20.52 7.24 -9.08
C ASP A 325 -19.85 8.59 -8.73
N ASN A 326 -18.75 8.91 -9.42
CA ASN A 326 -18.01 10.16 -9.27
C ASN A 326 -18.88 11.41 -9.51
N LYS A 327 -19.93 11.32 -10.34
CA LYS A 327 -20.89 12.42 -10.53
C LYS A 327 -21.60 12.81 -9.23
N ASN A 328 -21.79 11.84 -8.34
CA ASN A 328 -22.45 11.98 -7.04
C ASN A 328 -21.46 12.08 -5.88
N ALA A 329 -20.16 12.25 -6.16
CA ALA A 329 -19.13 12.30 -5.12
C ALA A 329 -19.35 13.42 -4.09
N VAL A 330 -19.91 14.56 -4.51
CA VAL A 330 -20.28 15.67 -3.60
C VAL A 330 -21.35 15.24 -2.61
N TRP A 331 -22.42 14.61 -3.10
CA TRP A 331 -23.48 14.10 -2.23
C TRP A 331 -22.99 12.99 -1.32
N ARG A 332 -22.17 12.07 -1.84
CA ARG A 332 -21.52 11.02 -1.05
C ARG A 332 -20.69 11.61 0.09
N ALA A 333 -19.87 12.61 -0.19
CA ALA A 333 -19.01 13.24 0.80
C ALA A 333 -19.82 13.98 1.87
N LEU A 334 -20.83 14.76 1.47
CA LEU A 334 -21.71 15.49 2.39
C LEU A 334 -22.51 14.53 3.29
N LEU A 335 -23.05 13.44 2.74
CA LEU A 335 -23.78 12.44 3.53
C LEU A 335 -22.86 11.75 4.56
N GLY A 336 -21.63 11.42 4.17
CA GLY A 336 -20.61 10.91 5.10
C GLY A 336 -20.27 11.93 6.20
N ALA A 337 -20.09 13.20 5.81
CA ALA A 337 -19.81 14.29 6.74
C ALA A 337 -20.95 14.52 7.74
N CYS A 338 -22.21 14.43 7.33
CA CYS A 338 -23.34 14.50 8.26
C CYS A 338 -23.22 13.47 9.39
N GLY A 339 -22.82 12.23 9.06
CA GLY A 339 -22.60 11.19 10.07
C GLY A 339 -21.43 11.50 11.01
N ILE A 340 -20.27 11.83 10.44
CA ILE A 340 -19.05 12.12 11.20
C ILE A 340 -19.22 13.35 12.09
N LEU A 341 -19.76 14.45 11.55
CA LEU A 341 -19.94 15.70 12.26
C LEU A 341 -21.02 15.62 13.33
N THR A 342 -22.07 14.81 13.12
CA THR A 342 -23.04 14.54 14.18
C THR A 342 -22.36 13.86 15.36
N ILE A 343 -21.55 12.82 15.11
CA ILE A 343 -20.80 12.12 16.16
C ILE A 343 -19.80 13.07 16.83
N GLY A 344 -19.07 13.85 16.04
CA GLY A 344 -18.07 14.79 16.51
C GLY A 344 -18.64 15.94 17.36
N LEU A 345 -19.88 16.36 17.12
CA LEU A 345 -20.56 17.34 17.97
C LEU A 345 -20.90 16.78 19.37
N PHE A 346 -21.21 15.48 19.48
CA PHE A 346 -21.48 14.83 20.77
C PHE A 346 -20.20 14.35 21.47
N ILE A 347 -19.19 13.93 20.70
CA ILE A 347 -17.94 13.37 21.18
C ILE A 347 -16.77 14.02 20.41
N PRO A 348 -16.35 15.24 20.79
CA PRO A 348 -15.33 15.99 20.05
C PRO A 348 -13.98 15.28 19.91
N GLN A 349 -13.66 14.34 20.81
CA GLN A 349 -12.44 13.53 20.76
C GLN A 349 -12.38 12.58 19.54
N THR A 350 -13.47 12.48 18.78
CA THR A 350 -13.55 11.63 17.58
C THR A 350 -13.18 12.35 16.28
N LEU A 351 -12.96 13.67 16.32
CA LEU A 351 -12.61 14.52 15.17
C LEU A 351 -11.12 14.86 15.11
#